data_AF-A0A7E6EJ22-F1
#
_entry.id   AF-A0A7E6EJ22-F1
#
_cell.length_a   1.000
_cell.length_b   1.000
_cell.length_c   1.000
_cell.angle_alpha   90.00
_cell.angle_beta   90.00
_cell.angle_gamma   90.00
#
_symmetry.space_group_name_H-M   'P 1'
#
loop_
_entity.id
_entity.type
_entity.pdbx_description
1 polymer ?
#
loop_
_entity_poly.entity_id
_entity_poly.type
_entity_poly.pdbx_seq_one_letter_code
_entity_poly.pdbx_strand_id
1 'polypeptide(L)'
;MDSENEISEFFDADETSNLEEINEEINVELSPEELDSQDSEAIEKCTNALEFDPNYIKAYLLRAKLYEKTEKLEDALKDYKKVLELDPKNQVALKGNFELPPLIETRNEKLKTEAMGWVGVLILLAKLKELGNMVLKPFGLSTDNFKFDKDKGGGYSVNFQK
;
A
#
# COMPACT_ATOMS: atom_id res chain seq x y z
N MET A 1 13.87 -46.31 48.00
CA MET A 1 12.76 -46.27 48.96
C MET A 1 12.83 -44.89 49.62
N ASP A 2 12.72 -43.82 48.84
CA ASP A 2 11.50 -43.34 48.13
C ASP A 2 10.54 -42.77 49.19
N SER A 3 9.92 -41.59 49.08
CA SER A 3 9.80 -40.61 48.00
C SER A 3 8.83 -39.51 48.45
N GLU A 4 8.85 -38.37 47.72
CA GLU A 4 7.81 -37.32 47.60
C GLU A 4 7.69 -36.31 48.77
N ASN A 5 7.62 -34.99 48.57
CA ASN A 5 7.07 -34.28 47.41
C ASN A 5 7.64 -32.84 47.29
N GLU A 6 8.39 -32.62 46.21
CA GLU A 6 8.74 -31.32 45.63
C GLU A 6 7.55 -30.82 44.80
N ILE A 7 6.95 -29.69 45.16
CA ILE A 7 6.25 -28.84 44.19
C ILE A 7 6.57 -27.38 44.55
N SER A 8 7.84 -27.04 44.34
CA SER A 8 8.35 -25.67 44.34
C SER A 8 9.18 -25.47 43.08
N GLU A 9 8.62 -25.79 41.91
CA GLU A 9 9.22 -25.51 40.61
C GLU A 9 8.21 -25.94 39.53
N PHE A 10 7.41 -25.00 39.01
CA PHE A 10 6.92 -25.10 37.63
C PHE A 10 6.24 -23.80 37.18
N PHE A 11 6.72 -23.29 36.04
CA PHE A 11 6.19 -22.21 35.19
C PHE A 11 6.61 -20.75 35.46
N ASP A 12 7.92 -20.55 35.29
CA ASP A 12 8.59 -19.76 34.24
C ASP A 12 8.21 -18.29 33.93
N ALA A 13 9.26 -17.48 33.99
CA ALA A 13 9.35 -16.04 33.76
C ALA A 13 9.68 -15.70 32.29
N ASP A 14 8.78 -15.98 31.34
CA ASP A 14 9.07 -15.84 29.90
C ASP A 14 8.16 -14.87 29.12
N GLU A 15 7.46 -13.95 29.77
CA GLU A 15 6.56 -13.01 29.06
C GLU A 15 7.20 -11.64 28.74
N THR A 16 8.35 -11.31 29.35
CA THR A 16 9.06 -10.04 29.12
C THR A 16 10.19 -10.14 28.08
N SER A 17 10.64 -11.35 27.75
CA SER A 17 11.69 -11.65 26.77
C SER A 17 11.27 -11.27 25.35
N ASN A 18 10.02 -11.60 24.96
CA ASN A 18 9.49 -11.32 23.62
C ASN A 18 9.41 -9.82 23.28
N LEU A 19 9.14 -8.93 24.24
CA LEU A 19 9.04 -7.49 23.98
C LEU A 19 10.43 -6.83 23.82
N GLU A 20 11.47 -7.39 24.44
CA GLU A 20 12.85 -6.96 24.24
C GLU A 20 13.41 -7.47 22.91
N GLU A 21 13.09 -8.71 22.53
CA GLU A 21 13.47 -9.30 21.25
C GLU A 21 12.83 -8.59 20.06
N ILE A 22 11.55 -8.20 20.17
CA ILE A 22 10.87 -7.31 19.22
C ILE A 22 11.53 -5.92 19.18
N ASN A 23 12.02 -5.40 20.30
CA ASN A 23 12.74 -4.11 20.32
C ASN A 23 14.11 -4.18 19.62
N GLU A 24 14.80 -5.32 19.66
CA GLU A 24 16.07 -5.52 18.94
C GLU A 24 15.86 -5.76 17.44
N GLU A 25 14.88 -6.58 17.04
CA GLU A 25 14.58 -6.84 15.62
C GLU A 25 14.09 -5.61 14.86
N ILE A 26 13.48 -4.63 15.54
CA ILE A 26 12.96 -3.43 14.87
C ILE A 26 14.01 -2.31 14.72
N ASN A 27 15.20 -2.44 15.32
CA ASN A 27 16.22 -1.38 15.27
C ASN A 27 17.15 -1.47 14.04
N VAL A 28 16.66 -2.06 12.95
CA VAL A 28 17.45 -2.41 11.77
C VAL A 28 17.52 -1.23 10.80
N GLU A 29 18.64 -0.51 10.86
CA GLU A 29 19.04 0.49 9.86
C GLU A 29 19.57 -0.26 8.62
N LEU A 30 18.76 -0.43 7.55
CA LEU A 30 19.20 -1.12 6.32
C LEU A 30 18.65 -0.56 4.99
N SER A 31 19.38 -0.90 3.93
CA SER A 31 19.46 -0.30 2.59
C SER A 31 18.31 -0.59 1.61
N PRO A 32 18.13 0.22 0.55
CA PRO A 32 16.88 0.33 -0.24
C PRO A 32 16.43 -0.86 -1.12
N GLU A 33 17.22 -1.94 -1.29
CA GLU A 33 17.02 -2.91 -2.38
C GLU A 33 16.40 -4.26 -1.94
N GLU A 34 16.34 -4.59 -0.65
CA GLU A 34 15.73 -5.83 -0.09
C GLU A 34 14.30 -5.61 0.48
N LEU A 35 13.69 -4.52 0.04
CA LEU A 35 12.80 -3.70 0.85
C LEU A 35 11.32 -4.14 0.88
N ASP A 36 10.77 -4.57 -0.27
CA ASP A 36 9.32 -4.71 -0.43
C ASP A 36 8.72 -5.89 0.37
N SER A 37 9.44 -7.01 0.45
CA SER A 37 8.96 -8.17 1.21
C SER A 37 9.09 -7.95 2.71
N GLN A 38 10.22 -7.37 3.14
CA GLN A 38 10.52 -7.14 4.56
C GLN A 38 9.64 -6.06 5.17
N ASP A 39 9.26 -5.03 4.40
CA ASP A 39 8.38 -3.97 4.88
C ASP A 39 6.97 -4.52 5.21
N SER A 40 6.48 -5.48 4.43
CA SER A 40 5.19 -6.12 4.69
C SER A 40 5.19 -6.97 5.96
N GLU A 41 6.24 -7.77 6.18
CA GLU A 41 6.42 -8.57 7.39
C GLU A 41 6.63 -7.67 8.63
N ALA A 42 7.40 -6.58 8.50
CA ALA A 42 7.62 -5.63 9.59
C ALA A 42 6.32 -4.89 9.97
N ILE A 43 5.46 -4.56 9.00
CA ILE A 43 4.12 -4.00 9.28
C ILE A 43 3.26 -5.02 10.03
N GLU A 44 3.34 -6.30 9.67
CA GLU A 44 2.61 -7.38 10.36
C GLU A 44 3.10 -7.54 11.80
N LYS A 45 4.41 -7.60 12.04
CA LYS A 45 5.00 -7.64 13.39
C LYS A 45 4.56 -6.44 14.23
N CYS A 46 4.57 -5.22 13.67
CA CYS A 46 4.08 -4.03 14.37
C CYS A 46 2.58 -4.13 14.67
N THR A 47 1.80 -4.72 13.78
CA THR A 47 0.35 -4.89 13.97
C THR A 47 0.07 -5.89 15.09
N ASN A 48 0.76 -7.03 15.10
CA ASN A 48 0.67 -8.00 16.19
C ASN A 48 1.06 -7.37 17.53
N ALA A 49 2.16 -6.61 17.58
CA ALA A 49 2.57 -5.90 18.80
C ALA A 49 1.48 -4.94 19.33
N LEU A 50 0.71 -4.31 18.44
CA LEU A 50 -0.42 -3.44 18.79
C LEU A 50 -1.69 -4.20 19.18
N GLU A 51 -1.84 -5.46 18.77
CA GLU A 51 -2.89 -6.35 19.29
C GLU A 51 -2.61 -6.75 20.75
N PHE A 52 -1.33 -6.97 21.09
CA PHE A 52 -0.91 -7.26 22.46
C PHE A 52 -0.92 -6.02 23.36
N ASP A 53 -0.33 -4.90 22.92
CA ASP A 53 -0.36 -3.61 23.61
C ASP A 53 -0.86 -2.49 22.67
N PRO A 54 -2.15 -2.13 22.75
CA PRO A 54 -2.74 -1.05 21.96
C PRO A 54 -2.18 0.34 22.26
N ASN A 55 -1.38 0.51 23.32
CA ASN A 55 -0.75 1.78 23.67
C ASN A 55 0.75 1.79 23.35
N TYR A 56 1.25 0.80 22.60
CA TYR A 56 2.67 0.69 22.31
C TYR A 56 3.12 1.73 21.27
N ILE A 57 3.54 2.91 21.76
CA ILE A 57 3.90 4.08 20.95
C ILE A 57 4.98 3.75 19.89
N LYS A 58 5.99 2.94 20.24
CA LYS A 58 7.06 2.58 19.31
C LYS A 58 6.52 1.83 18.11
N ALA A 59 5.64 0.85 18.30
CA ALA A 59 5.05 0.09 17.20
C ALA A 59 4.26 0.99 16.25
N TYR A 60 3.50 1.97 16.77
CA TYR A 60 2.83 2.96 15.90
C TYR A 60 3.83 3.81 15.11
N LEU A 61 4.90 4.32 15.73
CA LEU A 61 5.91 5.13 15.04
C LEU A 61 6.63 4.35 13.93
N LEU A 62 6.94 3.08 14.19
CA LEU A 62 7.63 2.21 13.25
C LEU A 62 6.72 1.83 12.09
N ARG A 63 5.48 1.44 12.37
CA ARG A 63 4.48 1.15 11.35
C ARG A 63 4.16 2.37 10.49
N ALA A 64 4.08 3.57 11.08
CA ALA A 64 3.90 4.81 10.33
C ALA A 64 5.04 5.06 9.34
N LYS A 65 6.31 4.87 9.75
CA LYS A 65 7.47 5.00 8.85
C LYS A 65 7.46 3.97 7.72
N LEU A 66 7.08 2.73 8.01
CA LEU A 66 6.95 1.68 6.99
C LEU A 66 5.80 2.00 6.01
N TYR A 67 4.71 2.59 6.50
CA TYR A 67 3.64 3.08 5.63
C TYR A 67 4.06 4.26 4.77
N GLU A 68 4.89 5.19 5.26
CA GLU A 68 5.47 6.23 4.40
C GLU A 68 6.30 5.65 3.26
N LYS A 69 7.12 4.64 3.58
CA LYS A 69 8.02 3.95 2.64
C LYS A 69 7.26 3.15 1.57
N THR A 70 6.15 2.54 1.94
CA THR A 70 5.26 1.79 1.03
C THR A 70 4.18 2.67 0.37
N GLU A 71 4.35 4.00 0.42
CA GLU A 71 3.40 5.01 -0.07
C GLU A 71 1.96 4.89 0.46
N LYS A 72 1.75 4.29 1.63
CA LYS A 72 0.45 4.24 2.33
C LYS A 72 0.30 5.44 3.27
N LEU A 73 0.36 6.64 2.71
CA LEU A 73 0.48 7.89 3.46
C LEU A 73 -0.70 8.14 4.41
N GLU A 74 -1.91 7.71 4.03
CA GLU A 74 -3.12 7.84 4.85
C GLU A 74 -3.05 6.97 6.12
N ASP A 75 -2.53 5.74 5.99
CA ASP A 75 -2.34 4.82 7.11
C ASP A 75 -1.22 5.32 8.03
N ALA A 76 -0.13 5.84 7.45
CA ALA A 76 0.94 6.50 8.22
C ALA A 76 0.42 7.67 9.06
N LEU A 77 -0.40 8.53 8.47
CA LEU A 77 -0.98 9.68 9.16
C LEU A 77 -1.90 9.24 10.32
N LYS A 78 -2.63 8.14 10.15
CA LYS A 78 -3.48 7.58 11.20
C LYS A 78 -2.65 7.11 12.40
N ASP A 79 -1.56 6.39 12.15
CA ASP A 79 -0.67 5.93 13.21
C ASP A 79 0.02 7.11 13.92
N TYR A 80 0.47 8.14 13.19
CA TYR A 80 1.03 9.34 13.83
C TYR A 80 0.01 10.09 14.69
N LYS A 81 -1.24 10.20 14.24
CA LYS A 81 -2.31 10.77 15.07
C LYS A 81 -2.50 9.95 16.34
N LYS A 82 -2.44 8.62 16.24
CA LYS A 82 -2.56 7.75 17.42
C LYS A 82 -1.40 7.95 18.40
N VAL A 83 -0.18 8.12 17.91
CA VAL A 83 0.97 8.50 18.74
C VAL A 83 0.73 9.84 19.43
N LEU A 84 0.20 10.84 18.73
CA LEU A 84 -0.07 12.16 19.31
C LEU A 84 -1.21 12.16 20.34
N GLU A 85 -2.15 11.21 20.25
CA GLU A 85 -3.15 10.98 21.31
C GLU A 85 -2.50 10.44 22.60
N LEU A 86 -1.47 9.60 22.48
CA LEU A 86 -0.77 8.95 23.59
C LEU A 86 0.35 9.83 24.17
N ASP A 87 1.15 10.44 23.29
CA ASP A 87 2.23 11.37 23.59
C ASP A 87 2.16 12.60 22.66
N PRO A 88 1.46 13.67 23.09
CA PRO A 88 1.32 14.89 22.31
C PRO A 88 2.63 15.63 22.03
N LYS A 89 3.72 15.31 22.74
CA LYS A 89 5.02 15.98 22.59
C LYS A 89 5.98 15.22 21.67
N ASN A 90 5.54 14.09 21.12
CA ASN A 90 6.34 13.27 20.25
C ASN A 90 6.72 14.01 18.96
N GLN A 91 8.00 14.37 18.84
CA GLN A 91 8.49 15.18 17.72
C GLN A 91 8.36 14.48 16.37
N VAL A 92 8.56 13.16 16.34
CA VAL A 92 8.45 12.37 15.10
C VAL A 92 7.01 12.39 14.59
N ALA A 93 6.06 12.14 15.48
CA ALA A 93 4.65 12.16 15.11
C ALA A 93 4.12 13.56 14.79
N LEU A 94 4.60 14.61 15.47
CA LEU A 94 4.27 16.00 15.14
C LEU A 94 4.72 16.36 13.73
N LYS A 95 5.95 15.96 13.37
CA LYS A 95 6.50 16.15 12.03
C LYS A 95 5.66 15.43 10.99
N GLY A 96 5.43 14.13 11.16
CA GLY A 96 4.62 13.32 10.23
C GLY A 96 3.20 13.88 10.08
N ASN A 97 2.55 14.26 11.17
CA ASN A 97 1.19 14.84 11.15
C ASN A 97 1.11 16.20 10.44
N PHE A 98 2.20 16.97 10.39
CA PHE A 98 2.26 18.24 9.65
C PHE A 98 2.63 18.04 8.17
N GLU A 99 3.55 17.12 7.87
CA GLU A 99 4.11 16.93 6.53
C GLU A 99 3.23 16.07 5.61
N LEU A 100 2.57 15.04 6.15
CA LEU A 100 1.80 14.09 5.34
C LEU A 100 0.52 14.68 4.68
N PRO A 101 -0.29 15.52 5.34
CA PRO A 101 -1.52 16.03 4.75
C PRO A 101 -1.35 16.72 3.37
N PRO A 102 -0.43 17.68 3.17
CA PRO A 102 -0.24 18.30 1.86
C PRO A 102 0.31 17.33 0.80
N LEU A 103 1.11 16.33 1.20
CA LEU A 103 1.60 15.29 0.30
C LEU A 103 0.47 14.39 -0.19
N ILE A 104 -0.42 13.97 0.71
CA ILE A 104 -1.62 13.18 0.40
C ILE A 104 -2.51 13.95 -0.58
N GLU A 105 -2.77 15.24 -0.31
CA GLU A 105 -3.58 16.08 -1.18
C GLU A 105 -2.96 16.20 -2.58
N THR A 106 -1.67 16.53 -2.65
CA THR A 106 -0.94 16.65 -3.93
C THR A 106 -0.97 15.34 -4.73
N ARG A 107 -0.74 14.19 -4.08
CA ARG A 107 -0.83 12.87 -4.71
C ARG A 107 -2.23 12.61 -5.24
N ASN A 108 -3.25 12.88 -4.44
CA ASN A 108 -4.65 12.65 -4.80
C ASN A 108 -5.09 13.56 -5.95
N GLU A 109 -4.68 14.82 -5.97
CA GLU A 109 -4.93 15.73 -7.09
C GLU A 109 -4.23 15.26 -8.38
N LYS A 110 -2.98 14.82 -8.27
CA LYS A 110 -2.23 14.27 -9.41
C LYS A 110 -2.92 13.01 -9.97
N LEU A 111 -3.26 12.05 -9.11
CA LEU A 111 -3.98 10.84 -9.53
C LEU A 111 -5.35 11.17 -10.14
N LYS A 112 -6.06 12.15 -9.56
CA LYS A 112 -7.36 12.60 -10.08
C LYS A 112 -7.22 13.26 -11.45
N THR A 113 -6.20 14.09 -11.66
CA THR A 113 -5.98 14.76 -12.95
C THR A 113 -5.52 13.79 -14.02
N GLU A 114 -4.62 12.85 -13.69
CA GLU A 114 -4.24 11.75 -14.58
C GLU A 114 -5.45 10.88 -14.94
N ALA A 115 -6.25 10.48 -13.95
CA ALA A 115 -7.48 9.74 -14.17
C ALA A 115 -8.48 10.54 -15.02
N MET A 116 -8.71 11.82 -14.74
CA MET A 116 -9.60 12.67 -15.54
C MET A 116 -9.12 12.80 -16.99
N GLY A 117 -7.81 12.92 -17.22
CA GLY A 117 -7.23 12.91 -18.56
C GLY A 117 -7.54 11.61 -19.31
N TRP A 118 -7.25 10.46 -18.69
CA TRP A 118 -7.56 9.15 -19.25
C TRP A 118 -9.06 8.92 -19.49
N VAL A 119 -9.91 9.32 -18.54
CA VAL A 119 -11.38 9.25 -18.68
C VAL A 119 -11.85 10.08 -19.87
N GLY A 120 -11.30 11.29 -20.08
CA GLY A 120 -11.59 12.11 -21.25
C GLY A 120 -11.20 11.42 -22.56
N VAL A 121 -10.02 10.80 -22.62
CA VAL A 121 -9.56 10.04 -23.79
C VAL A 121 -10.48 8.85 -24.07
N LEU A 122 -10.90 8.10 -23.04
CA LEU A 122 -11.83 6.99 -23.19
C LEU A 122 -13.18 7.44 -23.75
N ILE A 123 -13.73 8.56 -23.26
CA ILE A 123 -14.99 9.12 -23.77
C ILE A 123 -14.84 9.54 -25.24
N LEU A 124 -13.72 10.15 -25.62
CA LEU A 124 -13.45 10.53 -27.01
C LEU A 124 -13.32 9.29 -27.91
N LEU A 125 -12.62 8.25 -27.48
CA LEU A 125 -12.50 6.99 -28.22
C LEU A 125 -13.85 6.30 -28.39
N ALA A 126 -14.69 6.28 -27.35
CA ALA A 126 -16.05 5.76 -27.43
C ALA A 126 -16.88 6.53 -28.46
N LYS A 127 -16.84 7.87 -28.43
CA LYS A 127 -17.53 8.72 -29.43
C LYS A 127 -17.01 8.49 -30.84
N LEU A 128 -15.70 8.31 -31.03
CA LEU A 128 -15.12 8.00 -32.34
C LEU A 128 -15.59 6.64 -32.86
N LYS A 129 -15.69 5.63 -31.97
CA LYS A 129 -16.24 4.33 -32.31
C LYS A 129 -17.71 4.44 -32.73
N GLU A 130 -18.52 5.20 -32.00
CA GLU A 130 -19.92 5.45 -32.34
C GLU A 130 -20.09 6.16 -33.69
N LEU A 131 -19.27 7.17 -33.96
CA LEU A 131 -19.27 7.87 -35.24
C LEU A 131 -18.88 6.94 -36.40
N GLY A 132 -17.84 6.13 -36.22
CA GLY A 132 -17.45 5.10 -37.19
C GLY A 132 -18.62 4.15 -37.47
N ASN A 133 -19.28 3.65 -36.42
CA ASN A 133 -20.44 2.78 -36.55
C ASN A 133 -21.64 3.47 -37.22
N MET A 134 -21.87 4.77 -36.96
CA MET A 134 -22.92 5.53 -37.63
C MET A 134 -22.69 5.61 -39.15
N VAL A 135 -21.45 5.83 -39.58
CA VAL A 135 -21.07 5.86 -41.00
C VAL A 135 -21.15 4.46 -41.64
N LEU A 136 -20.80 3.42 -40.89
CA LEU A 136 -20.75 2.04 -41.38
C LEU A 136 -22.11 1.33 -41.38
N LYS A 137 -23.05 1.76 -40.52
CA LYS A 137 -24.36 1.13 -40.35
C LYS A 137 -25.20 1.04 -41.64
N PRO A 138 -25.28 2.07 -42.52
CA PRO A 138 -25.99 1.95 -43.80
C PRO A 138 -25.45 0.85 -44.73
N PHE A 139 -24.22 0.39 -44.51
CA PHE A 139 -23.58 -0.67 -45.29
C PHE A 139 -23.70 -2.06 -44.62
N GLY A 140 -24.41 -2.16 -43.49
CA GLY A 140 -24.46 -3.39 -42.68
C GLY A 140 -23.12 -3.75 -42.07
N LEU A 141 -22.28 -2.75 -41.76
CA LEU A 141 -20.94 -2.89 -41.22
C LEU A 141 -20.83 -2.28 -39.81
N SER A 142 -19.83 -2.74 -39.05
CA SER A 142 -19.41 -2.19 -37.75
C SER A 142 -17.90 -2.01 -37.74
N THR A 143 -17.38 -1.12 -36.89
CA THR A 143 -15.96 -1.02 -36.56
C THR A 143 -15.40 -2.34 -36.03
N ASP A 144 -16.24 -3.20 -35.45
CA ASP A 144 -15.83 -4.51 -34.92
C ASP A 144 -15.52 -5.52 -36.05
N ASN A 145 -15.95 -5.25 -37.28
CA ASN A 145 -15.69 -6.11 -38.44
C ASN A 145 -14.27 -5.94 -38.98
N PHE A 146 -13.49 -4.96 -38.49
CA PHE A 146 -12.14 -4.66 -38.94
C PHE A 146 -11.14 -4.99 -37.84
N LYS A 147 -10.22 -5.91 -38.13
CA LYS A 147 -9.10 -6.30 -37.26
C LYS A 147 -7.79 -5.77 -37.82
N PHE A 148 -6.92 -5.30 -36.94
CA PHE A 148 -5.62 -4.74 -37.31
C PHE A 148 -4.52 -5.69 -36.86
N ASP A 149 -3.71 -6.17 -37.80
CA ASP A 149 -2.55 -7.01 -37.55
C ASP A 149 -1.28 -6.21 -37.82
N LYS A 150 -0.33 -6.25 -36.88
CA LYS A 150 0.96 -5.54 -36.99
C LYS A 150 2.03 -6.50 -37.50
N ASP A 151 2.63 -6.18 -38.63
CA ASP A 151 3.68 -7.00 -39.24
C ASP A 151 5.04 -6.77 -38.56
N LYS A 152 5.91 -7.79 -38.63
CA LYS A 152 7.27 -7.73 -38.05
C LYS A 152 8.14 -6.59 -38.62
N GLY A 153 7.80 -6.06 -39.80
CA GLY A 153 8.45 -4.92 -40.43
C GLY A 153 7.88 -3.55 -40.05
N GLY A 154 6.92 -3.48 -39.12
CA GLY A 154 6.31 -2.21 -38.67
C GLY A 154 5.14 -1.70 -39.50
N GLY A 155 4.74 -2.42 -40.56
CA GLY A 155 3.51 -2.16 -41.31
C GLY A 155 2.25 -2.62 -40.56
N TYR A 156 1.11 -2.05 -40.93
CA TYR A 156 -0.21 -2.46 -40.43
C TYR A 156 -1.03 -3.03 -41.59
N SER A 157 -1.61 -4.22 -41.40
CA SER A 157 -2.60 -4.80 -42.31
C SER A 157 -3.98 -4.76 -41.65
N VAL A 158 -5.01 -4.49 -42.46
CA VAL A 158 -6.40 -4.46 -42.01
C VAL A 158 -7.12 -5.66 -42.59
N ASN A 159 -7.57 -6.54 -41.71
CA ASN A 159 -8.32 -7.73 -42.05
C ASN A 159 -9.79 -7.52 -41.73
N PHE A 160 -10.66 -7.86 -42.68
CA PHE A 160 -12.10 -7.75 -42.52
C PHE A 160 -12.71 -9.12 -42.19
N GLN A 161 -13.52 -9.18 -41.15
CA GLN A 161 -14.25 -10.38 -40.73
C GLN A 161 -15.72 -10.01 -40.52
N LYS A 162 -16.61 -10.72 -41.21
CA LYS A 162 -18.06 -10.52 -41.18
C LYS A 162 -18.76 -11.68 -40.50
#